data_AF-A0A392P2Z0-F1
#
_entry.id   AF-A0A392P2Z0-F1
#
_cell.length_a   1.000
_cell.length_b   1.000
_cell.length_c   1.000
_cell.angle_alpha   90.00
_cell.angle_beta   90.00
_cell.angle_gamma   90.00
#
_symmetry.space_group_name_H-M   'P 1'
#
loop_
_entity.id
_entity.type
_entity.pdbx_description
1 polymer ?
#
loop_
_entity_poly.entity_id
_entity_poly.type
_entity_poly.pdbx_seq_one_letter_code
_entity_poly.pdbx_strand_id
1 'polypeptide(L)'
;MDVDVLVSRPFAVVDEITDASPAVEDGLQLGDQILKFGNVEAGDNLLQRLASEAQSSMGQTVPVVIMRQGTVINLTVTPRTWQGRGLLG
;
A
#
# COMPACT_ATOMS: atom_id res chain seq x y z
N MET A 1 6.52 -14.19 -22.50
CA MET A 1 7.25 -13.85 -21.26
C MET A 1 6.36 -12.86 -20.52
N ASP A 2 5.43 -13.47 -19.79
CA ASP A 2 4.74 -13.02 -18.58
C ASP A 2 4.65 -11.51 -18.34
N VAL A 3 3.84 -10.83 -19.13
CA VAL A 3 3.26 -9.54 -18.75
C VAL A 3 1.86 -9.82 -18.22
N ASP A 4 1.80 -10.38 -17.01
CA ASP A 4 0.65 -10.22 -16.14
C ASP A 4 0.65 -8.76 -15.65
N VAL A 5 0.52 -7.83 -16.60
CA VAL A 5 0.02 -6.49 -16.34
C VAL A 5 -1.46 -6.72 -16.10
N LEU A 6 -1.79 -7.33 -14.94
CA LEU A 6 -3.10 -7.21 -14.36
C LEU A 6 -3.39 -5.72 -14.40
N VAL A 7 -4.40 -5.36 -15.18
CA VAL A 7 -4.97 -4.02 -15.23
C VAL A 7 -5.67 -3.80 -13.88
N SER A 8 -4.91 -3.86 -12.78
CA SER A 8 -5.37 -3.64 -11.44
C SER A 8 -5.74 -2.18 -11.38
N ARG A 9 -7.03 -1.91 -11.24
CA ARG A 9 -7.50 -0.54 -11.12
C ARG A 9 -6.99 0.02 -9.80
N PRO A 10 -6.39 1.22 -9.79
CA PRO A 10 -6.02 1.84 -8.54
C PRO A 10 -7.27 2.01 -7.68
N PHE A 11 -7.21 1.53 -6.45
CA PHE A 11 -8.33 1.56 -5.52
C PHE A 11 -8.16 2.58 -4.40
N ALA A 12 -6.93 3.02 -4.17
CA ALA A 12 -6.58 4.05 -3.21
C ALA A 12 -5.51 4.95 -3.81
N VAL A 13 -5.47 6.19 -3.32
CA VAL A 13 -4.41 7.15 -3.62
C VAL A 13 -3.86 7.64 -2.29
N VAL A 14 -2.55 7.75 -2.20
CA VAL A 14 -1.89 8.31 -1.02
C VAL A 14 -2.03 9.83 -1.08
N ASP A 15 -2.95 10.37 -0.29
CA ASP A 15 -3.32 11.79 -0.24
C ASP A 15 -2.65 12.55 0.92
N GLU A 16 -2.18 11.82 1.93
CA GLU A 16 -1.41 12.32 3.06
C GLU A 16 -0.32 11.31 3.42
N ILE A 17 0.84 11.82 3.82
CA ILE A 17 1.91 11.03 4.43
C ILE A 17 2.47 11.85 5.58
N THR A 18 2.64 11.22 6.74
CA THR A 18 3.27 11.89 7.88
C THR A 18 4.78 11.68 7.88
N ASP A 19 5.54 12.74 8.17
CA ASP A 19 6.99 12.63 8.34
C ASP A 19 7.37 11.60 9.40
N ALA A 20 8.42 10.81 9.13
CA ALA A 20 8.85 9.68 9.94
C ALA A 20 7.79 8.58 10.15
N SER A 21 6.79 8.49 9.26
CA SER A 21 5.89 7.33 9.22
C SER A 21 6.51 6.13 8.50
N PRO A 22 6.04 4.91 8.80
CA PRO A 22 6.45 3.72 8.06
C PRO A 22 6.26 3.86 6.55
N ALA A 23 5.21 4.56 6.09
CA ALA A 23 4.99 4.81 4.68
C ALA A 23 6.17 5.56 4.02
N VAL A 24 6.71 6.61 4.66
CA VAL A 24 7.91 7.32 4.16
C VAL A 24 9.12 6.41 4.17
N GLU A 25 9.36 5.73 5.29
CA GLU A 25 10.54 4.88 5.48
C GLU A 25 10.56 3.72 4.48
N ASP A 26 9.38 3.20 4.14
CA ASP A 26 9.20 2.10 3.21
C ASP A 26 9.05 2.58 1.74
N GLY A 27 9.09 3.89 1.49
CA GLY A 27 9.22 4.50 0.16
C GLY A 27 7.93 4.90 -0.55
N LEU A 28 6.79 4.87 0.14
CA LEU A 28 5.55 5.47 -0.36
C LEU A 28 5.69 7.00 -0.47
N GLN A 29 5.00 7.58 -1.45
CA GLN A 29 5.01 9.00 -1.73
C GLN A 29 3.60 9.52 -2.00
N LEU A 30 3.43 10.82 -1.74
CA LEU A 30 2.19 11.51 -2.02
C LEU A 30 1.83 11.39 -3.51
N GLY A 31 0.59 11.05 -3.79
CA GLY A 31 0.07 10.84 -5.15
C GLY A 31 0.29 9.42 -5.69
N ASP A 32 0.90 8.50 -4.93
CA ASP A 32 0.95 7.10 -5.31
C ASP A 32 -0.43 6.50 -5.39
N GLN A 33 -0.71 5.80 -6.49
CA GLN A 33 -1.97 5.10 -6.66
C GLN A 33 -1.76 3.61 -6.33
N ILE A 34 -2.42 3.11 -5.29
CA ILE A 34 -2.28 1.72 -4.88
C ILE A 34 -3.14 0.82 -5.78
N LEU A 35 -2.47 -0.10 -6.46
CA LEU A 35 -3.05 -1.11 -7.33
C LEU A 35 -3.30 -2.42 -6.58
N LYS A 36 -2.41 -2.77 -5.64
CA LYS A 36 -2.47 -3.98 -4.81
C LYS A 36 -1.76 -3.78 -3.49
N PHE A 37 -2.29 -4.33 -2.41
CA PHE A 37 -1.69 -4.33 -1.07
C PHE A 37 -1.73 -5.74 -0.50
N GLY A 38 -0.60 -6.43 -0.42
CA GLY A 38 -0.54 -7.83 0.00
C GLY A 38 -1.40 -8.69 -0.92
N ASN A 39 -2.38 -9.38 -0.33
CA ASN A 39 -3.38 -10.14 -1.07
C ASN A 39 -4.68 -9.35 -1.38
N VAL A 40 -4.69 -8.04 -1.17
CA VAL A 40 -5.85 -7.16 -1.35
C VAL A 40 -5.76 -6.39 -2.66
N GLU A 41 -6.81 -6.49 -3.46
CA GLU A 41 -6.98 -5.82 -4.75
C GLU A 41 -8.33 -5.08 -4.79
N ALA A 42 -8.53 -4.24 -5.80
CA ALA A 42 -9.78 -3.51 -6.01
C ALA A 42 -10.99 -4.47 -6.07
N GLY A 43 -11.98 -4.25 -5.23
CA GLY A 43 -13.18 -5.09 -5.18
C GLY A 43 -14.05 -4.82 -3.95
N ASP A 44 -14.94 -5.75 -3.64
CA ASP A 44 -15.88 -5.63 -2.52
C ASP A 44 -15.18 -5.73 -1.16
N ASN A 45 -15.69 -4.98 -0.18
CA ASN A 45 -15.17 -4.92 1.19
C ASN A 45 -13.68 -4.55 1.30
N LEU A 46 -13.18 -3.77 0.33
CA LEU A 46 -11.79 -3.35 0.23
C LEU A 46 -11.22 -2.76 1.53
N LEU A 47 -11.92 -1.82 2.17
CA LEU A 47 -11.47 -1.19 3.40
C LEU A 47 -11.30 -2.21 4.53
N GLN A 48 -12.23 -3.14 4.67
CA GLN A 48 -12.16 -4.19 5.68
C GLN A 48 -11.02 -5.16 5.40
N ARG A 49 -10.82 -5.54 4.12
CA ARG A 49 -9.71 -6.41 3.71
C ARG A 49 -8.36 -5.75 3.93
N LEU A 50 -8.20 -4.47 3.57
CA LEU A 50 -6.99 -3.68 3.81
C LEU A 50 -6.68 -3.60 5.31
N ALA A 51 -7.67 -3.27 6.12
CA ALA A 51 -7.50 -3.18 7.57
C ALA A 51 -7.09 -4.54 8.16
N SER A 52 -7.78 -5.63 7.76
CA SER A 52 -7.44 -6.98 8.19
C SER A 52 -6.03 -7.39 7.75
N GLU A 53 -5.65 -7.14 6.50
CA GLU A 53 -4.32 -7.47 5.97
C GLU A 53 -3.24 -6.69 6.72
N ALA A 54 -3.40 -5.38 6.89
CA ALA A 54 -2.44 -4.55 7.62
C ALA A 54 -2.31 -4.95 9.09
N GLN A 55 -3.40 -5.38 9.73
CA GLN A 55 -3.39 -5.91 11.10
C GLN A 55 -2.74 -7.29 11.19
N SER A 56 -3.05 -8.20 10.26
CA SER A 56 -2.48 -9.54 10.23
C SER A 56 -0.99 -9.54 9.88
N SER A 57 -0.54 -8.60 9.04
CA SER A 57 0.85 -8.42 8.66
C SER A 57 1.59 -7.38 9.50
N MET A 58 1.09 -7.07 10.70
CA MET A 58 1.75 -6.14 11.60
C MET A 58 3.15 -6.65 11.98
N GLY A 59 4.17 -5.82 11.76
CA GLY A 59 5.58 -6.18 11.95
C GLY A 59 6.17 -7.03 10.82
N GLN A 60 5.43 -7.29 9.74
CA GLN A 60 5.88 -8.04 8.57
C GLN A 60 5.83 -7.21 7.30
N THR A 61 6.71 -7.49 6.35
CA THR A 61 6.74 -6.81 5.06
C THR A 61 5.59 -7.28 4.17
N VAL A 62 4.75 -6.36 3.75
CA VAL A 62 3.63 -6.54 2.83
C VAL A 62 4.03 -6.00 1.45
N PRO A 63 3.95 -6.80 0.38
CA PRO A 63 4.20 -6.32 -0.97
C PRO A 63 3.07 -5.39 -1.41
N VAL A 64 3.42 -4.22 -1.94
CA VAL A 64 2.47 -3.23 -2.45
C VAL A 64 2.83 -2.88 -3.88
N VAL A 65 1.84 -2.93 -4.76
CA VAL A 65 1.99 -2.53 -6.16
C VAL A 65 1.35 -1.15 -6.30
N ILE A 66 2.14 -0.18 -6.74
CA ILE A 66 1.68 1.20 -6.93
C ILE A 66 1.87 1.65 -8.38
N MET A 67 1.14 2.69 -8.77
CA MET A 67 1.40 3.48 -9.95
C MET A 67 1.84 4.88 -9.53
N ARG A 68 3.05 5.26 -9.97
CA ARG A 68 3.62 6.60 -9.75
C ARG A 68 3.98 7.19 -11.10
N GLN A 69 3.37 8.34 -11.44
CA GLN A 69 3.61 9.03 -12.72
C GLN A 69 3.43 8.11 -13.96
N GLY A 70 2.44 7.21 -13.92
CA GLY A 70 2.16 6.26 -14.99
C GLY A 70 3.09 5.04 -15.04
N THR A 71 4.05 4.92 -14.12
CA THR A 71 4.92 3.74 -14.00
C THR A 71 4.47 2.85 -12.86
N VAL A 72 4.38 1.54 -13.11
CA VAL A 72 4.08 0.56 -12.06
C VAL A 72 5.35 0.24 -11.28
N ILE A 73 5.30 0.39 -9.96
CA ILE A 73 6.42 0.16 -9.05
C ILE A 73 5.97 -0.85 -7.99
N ASN A 74 6.81 -1.85 -7.74
CA ASN A 74 6.62 -2.79 -6.64
C ASN A 74 7.42 -2.28 -5.43
N LEU A 75 6.71 -2.01 -4.34
CA LEU A 75 7.27 -1.63 -3.06
C LEU A 75 6.93 -2.68 -2.01
N THR A 76 7.53 -2.56 -0.84
CA THR A 76 7.17 -3.36 0.33
C THR A 76 6.99 -2.42 1.49
N VAL A 77 5.85 -2.48 2.16
CA VAL A 77 5.56 -1.69 3.35
C VAL A 77 5.43 -2.59 4.55
N THR A 78 5.80 -2.11 5.72
CA THR A 78 5.78 -2.88 6.96
C THR A 78 4.85 -2.17 7.94
N PRO A 79 3.59 -2.61 8.06
CA PRO A 79 2.66 -2.03 9.01
C PRO A 79 3.22 -2.15 10.43
N ARG A 80 3.46 -1.02 11.12
CA ARG A 80 4.04 -1.00 12.46
C ARG A 80 3.46 0.15 13.29
N THR A 81 3.48 0.01 14.62
CA THR A 81 3.14 1.13 15.49
C THR A 81 4.20 2.21 15.37
N TRP A 82 3.76 3.45 15.24
CA TRP A 82 4.60 4.63 15.13
C TRP A 82 3.96 5.77 15.93
N GLN A 83 4.57 6.95 15.96
CA GLN A 83 4.11 8.04 16.85
C GLN A 83 2.80 8.70 16.42
N GLY A 84 2.33 8.45 15.20
CA GLY A 84 1.04 8.96 14.71
C GLY A 84 -0.11 7.95 14.83
N ARG A 85 -1.13 8.14 13.99
CA ARG A 85 -2.35 7.32 14.00
C ARG A 85 -2.27 6.21 12.94
N GLY A 86 -2.72 5.01 13.30
CA GLY A 86 -2.77 3.87 12.38
C GLY A 86 -1.44 3.12 12.28
N LEU A 87 -1.25 2.35 11.21
CA LEU A 87 -0.11 1.42 11.06
C LEU A 87 0.89 1.81 9.96
N LEU A 88 0.55 2.78 9.11
CA LEU A 88 1.34 3.15 7.93
C LEU A 88 1.63 4.67 7.88
N GLY A 89 0.66 5.48 8.31
CA GLY A 89 0.83 6.88 8.66
C GLY A 89 0.67 7.87 7.53
#